data_AF-A0A8J4WVQ4-F1
#
_entry.id   AF-A0A8J4WVQ4-F1
#
_cell.length_a   1.000
_cell.length_b   1.000
_cell.length_c   1.000
_cell.angle_alpha   90.00
_cell.angle_beta   90.00
_cell.angle_gamma   90.00
#
_symmetry.space_group_name_H-M   'P 1'
#
loop_
_entity.id
_entity.type
_entity.pdbx_description
1 polymer ?
#
loop_
_entity_poly.entity_id
_entity_poly.type
_entity_poly.pdbx_seq_one_letter_code
_entity_poly.pdbx_strand_id
1 'polypeptide(L)'
;MKCGGEAEAIGESIGFFRVAASDIPLLIEETKARLSGAGRRESYDNILRALVRAGRFFAEDITGIPWTEIDFPEDVAYANNIILTALQDRAVRL
;
A
#
# COMPACT_ATOMS: atom_id res chain seq x y z
N MET A 1 3.42 -0.27 3.30
CA MET A 1 4.09 -0.24 4.63
C MET A 1 4.40 -1.64 5.18
N LYS A 2 5.46 -2.27 4.67
CA LYS A 2 6.21 -3.24 5.48
C LYS A 2 7.07 -2.43 6.45
N CYS A 3 6.55 -2.20 7.66
CA CYS A 3 7.40 -1.74 8.76
C CYS A 3 8.31 -2.91 9.15
N GLY A 4 9.63 -2.73 9.11
CA GLY A 4 10.54 -3.68 9.76
C GLY A 4 10.22 -3.71 11.26
N GLY A 5 9.54 -4.76 11.71
CA GLY A 5 8.94 -4.92 13.04
C GLY A 5 7.65 -5.74 12.97
N GLU A 6 6.97 -5.95 14.10
CA GLU A 6 5.73 -6.76 14.29
C GLU A 6 4.48 -6.21 13.55
N ALA A 7 4.62 -5.76 12.30
CA ALA A 7 3.54 -5.25 11.47
C ALA A 7 2.44 -6.30 11.20
N GLU A 8 2.77 -7.59 11.36
CA GLU A 8 1.79 -8.70 11.33
C GLU A 8 0.64 -8.52 12.34
N ALA A 9 0.82 -7.72 13.40
CA ALA A 9 -0.17 -7.61 14.47
C ALA A 9 -1.39 -6.72 14.15
N ILE A 10 -1.34 -5.85 13.13
CA ILE A 10 -2.40 -4.85 12.86
C ILE A 10 -2.93 -4.93 11.42
N GLY A 11 -2.13 -5.40 10.46
CA GLY A 11 -2.54 -5.60 9.07
C GLY A 11 -1.48 -5.21 8.06
N GLU A 12 -1.75 -5.49 6.79
CA GLU A 12 -0.81 -5.24 5.69
C GLU A 12 -1.32 -4.15 4.74
N SER A 13 -0.39 -3.40 4.19
CA SER A 13 -0.67 -2.35 3.22
C SER A 13 -0.79 -2.94 1.82
N ILE A 14 -1.93 -2.72 1.17
CA ILE A 14 -2.23 -3.25 -0.17
C ILE A 14 -1.68 -2.43 -1.35
N GLY A 15 -0.95 -1.34 -1.08
CA GLY A 15 -0.38 -0.47 -2.12
C GLY A 15 -1.33 0.55 -2.75
N PHE A 16 -2.60 0.59 -2.31
CA PHE A 16 -3.57 1.60 -2.74
C PHE A 16 -3.81 2.64 -1.66
N PHE A 17 -3.75 3.92 -2.05
CA PHE A 17 -3.96 5.05 -1.14
C PHE A 17 -4.85 6.11 -1.78
N ARG A 18 -5.85 6.57 -1.04
CA ARG A 18 -6.61 7.77 -1.39
C ARG A 18 -6.02 8.94 -0.62
N VAL A 19 -5.56 9.96 -1.35
CA VAL A 19 -4.91 11.14 -0.76
C VAL A 19 -5.81 12.36 -0.96
N ALA A 20 -6.05 13.12 0.12
CA ALA A 20 -6.77 14.38 0.03
C ALA A 20 -5.92 15.44 -0.69
N ALA A 21 -6.55 16.31 -1.48
CA ALA A 21 -5.84 17.37 -2.20
C ALA A 21 -5.02 18.27 -1.26
N SER A 22 -5.49 18.48 -0.02
CA SER A 22 -4.79 19.26 1.02
C SER A 22 -3.49 18.62 1.52
N ASP A 23 -3.28 17.32 1.29
CA ASP A 23 -2.10 16.58 1.74
C ASP A 23 -1.00 16.53 0.66
N ILE A 24 -1.37 16.77 -0.61
CA ILE A 24 -0.45 16.73 -1.75
C ILE A 24 0.77 17.65 -1.57
N PRO A 25 0.64 18.92 -1.10
CA PRO A 25 1.81 19.77 -0.91
C PRO A 25 2.85 19.17 0.05
N LEU A 26 2.41 18.52 1.14
CA LEU A 26 3.32 17.85 2.08
C LEU A 26 4.05 16.69 1.38
N LEU A 27 3.32 15.84 0.66
CA LEU A 27 3.93 14.69 -0.03
C LEU A 27 4.94 15.14 -1.09
N ILE A 28 4.68 16.25 -1.80
CA ILE A 28 5.63 16.83 -2.75
C ILE A 28 6.92 17.25 -2.06
N GLU A 29 6.83 17.97 -0.94
CA GLU A 29 8.03 18.42 -0.22
C GLU A 29 8.82 17.24 0.37
N GLU A 30 8.15 16.25 0.94
CA GLU A 30 8.79 15.02 1.43
C GLU A 30 9.46 14.22 0.32
N THR A 31 8.86 14.19 -0.88
CA THR A 31 9.46 13.56 -2.07
C THR A 31 10.73 14.32 -2.47
N LYS A 32 10.64 15.65 -2.61
CA LYS A 32 11.79 16.50 -3.01
C LYS A 32 12.98 16.35 -2.07
N ALA A 33 12.72 16.30 -0.76
CA ALA A 33 13.75 16.12 0.26
C ALA A 33 14.56 14.82 0.10
N ARG A 34 14.04 13.83 -0.63
CA ARG A 34 14.64 12.50 -0.83
C ARG A 34 15.12 12.25 -2.27
N LEU A 35 15.06 13.24 -3.16
CA LEU A 35 15.50 13.05 -4.55
C LEU A 35 17.02 12.88 -4.72
N SER A 36 17.80 13.18 -3.68
CA SER A 36 19.27 13.15 -3.70
C SER A 36 19.85 12.35 -2.53
N GLY A 37 21.16 12.08 -2.60
CA GLY A 37 21.88 11.36 -1.55
C GLY A 37 21.37 9.94 -1.33
N ALA A 38 21.41 9.47 -0.07
CA ALA A 38 20.91 8.14 0.31
C ALA A 38 19.38 8.02 0.23
N GLY A 39 18.66 9.13 0.38
CA GLY A 39 17.19 9.18 0.37
C GLY A 39 16.57 8.70 -0.94
N ARG A 40 17.31 8.78 -2.06
CA ARG A 40 16.83 8.35 -3.39
C ARG A 40 16.46 6.85 -3.49
N ARG A 41 16.91 6.05 -2.52
CA ARG A 41 16.66 4.60 -2.45
C ARG A 41 15.48 4.26 -1.53
N GLU A 42 14.92 5.26 -0.86
CA GLU A 42 13.78 5.04 0.02
C GLU A 42 12.51 4.74 -0.78
N SER A 43 11.68 3.85 -0.22
CA SER A 43 10.34 3.59 -0.74
C SER A 43 9.43 4.81 -0.51
N TYR A 44 8.38 4.94 -1.33
CA TYR A 44 7.31 5.90 -1.11
C TYR A 44 6.63 5.73 0.26
N ASP A 45 6.74 4.55 0.90
CA ASP A 45 6.30 4.33 2.27
C ASP A 45 6.89 5.37 3.25
N ASN A 46 8.15 5.78 3.06
CA ASN A 46 8.77 6.80 3.91
C ASN A 46 8.24 8.21 3.64
N ILE A 47 7.73 8.47 2.44
CA ILE A 47 7.01 9.72 2.12
C ILE A 47 5.64 9.69 2.82
N LEU A 48 4.92 8.57 2.76
CA LEU A 48 3.62 8.40 3.41
C LEU A 48 3.71 8.48 4.96
N ARG A 49 4.86 8.12 5.55
CA ARG A 49 5.11 8.28 7.00
C ARG A 49 4.94 9.72 7.49
N ALA A 50 5.09 10.72 6.62
CA ALA A 50 4.83 12.11 7.00
C ALA A 50 3.36 12.33 7.36
N LEU A 51 2.43 11.68 6.66
CA LEU A 51 1.00 11.73 6.99
C LEU A 51 0.69 10.99 8.29
N VAL A 52 1.36 9.86 8.54
CA VAL A 52 1.24 9.12 9.81
C VAL A 52 1.67 10.01 10.98
N ARG A 53 2.84 10.65 10.86
CA ARG A 53 3.36 11.58 11.90
C ARG A 53 2.46 12.79 12.10
N ALA A 54 1.76 13.24 11.05
CA ALA A 54 0.79 14.32 11.13
C ALA A 54 -0.58 13.89 11.66
N GLY A 55 -0.81 12.60 11.94
CA GLY A 55 -2.12 12.08 12.37
C GLY A 55 -3.19 12.14 11.27
N ARG A 56 -2.78 12.14 9.99
CA ARG A 56 -3.66 12.25 8.81
C ARG A 56 -3.66 11.00 7.94
N PHE A 57 -3.20 9.88 8.48
CA PHE A 57 -3.14 8.61 7.78
C PHE A 57 -4.05 7.61 8.49
N PHE A 58 -4.98 7.03 7.74
CA PHE A 58 -5.99 6.11 8.25
C PHE A 58 -6.00 4.86 7.36
N ALA A 59 -6.35 3.72 7.96
CA ALA A 59 -6.52 2.47 7.24
C ALA A 59 -8.02 2.13 7.16
N GLU A 60 -8.41 1.53 6.04
CA GLU A 60 -9.74 0.94 5.87
C GLU A 60 -9.59 -0.58 5.99
N ASP A 61 -10.51 -1.22 6.70
CA ASP A 61 -10.55 -2.67 6.80
C ASP A 61 -11.10 -3.27 5.49
N ILE A 62 -10.28 -4.10 4.87
CA ILE A 62 -10.60 -4.83 3.64
C ILE A 62 -10.60 -6.34 3.85
N THR A 63 -10.70 -6.82 5.10
CA THR A 63 -10.70 -8.24 5.44
C THR A 63 -11.71 -9.00 4.59
N GLY A 64 -11.25 -10.10 3.97
CA GLY A 64 -12.06 -10.93 3.07
C GLY A 64 -12.20 -10.42 1.64
N ILE A 65 -11.64 -9.25 1.29
CA ILE A 65 -11.50 -8.83 -0.11
C ILE A 65 -10.25 -9.52 -0.69
N PRO A 66 -10.39 -10.36 -1.73
CA PRO A 66 -9.24 -11.05 -2.32
C PRO A 66 -8.35 -10.06 -3.09
N TRP A 67 -7.05 -10.07 -2.78
CA TRP A 67 -6.03 -9.30 -3.48
C TRP A 67 -4.67 -10.01 -3.33
N THR A 68 -3.71 -9.66 -4.20
CA THR A 68 -2.30 -10.02 -4.05
C THR A 68 -1.44 -8.97 -4.75
N GLU A 69 -0.24 -8.71 -4.23
CA GLU A 69 0.84 -8.07 -5.00
C GLU A 69 1.44 -9.11 -5.96
N ILE A 70 1.97 -8.67 -7.11
CA ILE A 70 2.61 -9.54 -8.10
C ILE A 70 4.04 -9.05 -8.30
N ASP A 71 4.97 -9.61 -7.54
CA ASP A 71 6.39 -9.25 -7.57
C ASP A 71 7.23 -10.32 -8.28
N PHE A 72 6.79 -11.57 -8.21
CA PHE A 72 7.50 -12.74 -8.72
C PHE A 72 6.63 -13.58 -9.67
N PRO A 73 7.25 -14.44 -10.51
CA PRO A 73 6.50 -15.33 -11.41
C PRO A 73 5.47 -16.21 -10.70
N GLU A 74 5.75 -16.65 -9.47
CA GLU A 74 4.85 -17.48 -8.65
C GLU A 74 3.57 -16.73 -8.28
N ASP A 75 3.67 -15.42 -8.03
CA ASP A 75 2.51 -14.57 -7.71
C ASP A 75 1.55 -14.47 -8.88
N VAL A 76 2.05 -14.56 -10.12
CA VAL A 76 1.19 -14.62 -11.32
C VAL A 76 0.35 -15.89 -11.32
N ALA A 77 0.94 -17.03 -10.99
CA ALA A 77 0.20 -18.29 -10.89
C ALA A 77 -0.86 -18.23 -9.78
N TYR A 78 -0.50 -17.66 -8.62
CA TYR A 78 -1.43 -17.46 -7.52
C TYR A 78 -2.56 -16.49 -7.87
N ALA A 79 -2.23 -15.35 -8.50
CA ALA A 79 -3.20 -14.36 -8.94
C ALA A 79 -4.23 -14.95 -9.91
N ASN A 80 -3.78 -15.74 -10.88
CA ASN A 80 -4.66 -16.35 -11.88
C ASN A 80 -5.53 -17.47 -11.30
N ASN A 81 -4.96 -18.35 -10.48
CA ASN A 81 -5.64 -19.57 -10.05
C ASN A 81 -6.49 -19.38 -8.78
N ILE A 82 -6.17 -18.38 -7.95
CA ILE A 82 -6.80 -18.18 -6.65
C ILE A 82 -7.52 -16.83 -6.60
N ILE A 83 -6.79 -15.72 -6.81
CA ILE A 83 -7.33 -14.37 -6.59
C ILE A 83 -8.37 -14.01 -7.65
N LEU A 84 -8.09 -14.26 -8.93
CA LEU A 84 -9.00 -13.94 -10.04
C LEU A 84 -10.33 -14.69 -9.90
N THR A 85 -10.28 -15.99 -9.57
CA THR A 85 -11.48 -16.80 -9.33
C THR A 85 -12.29 -16.25 -8.16
N ALA A 86 -11.64 -15.92 -7.03
CA ALA A 86 -12.33 -15.34 -5.87
C ALA A 86 -12.98 -13.98 -6.18
N LEU A 87 -12.34 -13.14 -7.00
CA LEU A 87 -12.89 -11.86 -7.46
C LEU A 87 -14.12 -12.05 -8.35
N GLN A 88 -14.07 -12.99 -9.29
CA GLN A 88 -15.18 -13.31 -10.19
C GLN A 88 -16.39 -13.87 -9.43
N ASP A 89 -16.17 -14.82 -8.52
CA ASP A 89 -17.22 -15.39 -7.67
C ASP A 89 -17.90 -14.31 -6.82
N ARG A 90 -17.14 -13.34 -6.31
CA ARG A 90 -17.69 -12.21 -5.56
C ARG A 90 -18.51 -11.28 -6.45
N ALA A 91 -18.04 -10.97 -7.65
CA ALA A 91 -18.76 -10.10 -8.59
C ALA A 91 -20.13 -10.67 -9.00
N VAL A 92 -20.27 -12.00 -9.07
CA VAL A 92 -21.54 -12.67 -9.36
C VAL A 92 -22.53 -12.60 -8.17
N ARG A 93 -22.05 -12.34 -6.96
CA ARG A 93 -22.86 -12.31 -5.73
C ARG A 93 -23.33 -10.90 -5.32
N LEU A 94 -22.89 -9.86 -6.05
CA LEU A 94 -23.29 -8.46 -5.84
C LEU A 94 -24.41 -8.08 -6.81
#